data_AF-A0A7C7JQE1-F1
#
_entry.id   AF-A0A7C7JQE1-F1
#
_cell.length_a   1.000
_cell.length_b   1.000
_cell.length_c   1.000
_cell.angle_alpha   90.00
_cell.angle_beta   90.00
_cell.angle_gamma   90.00
#
_symmetry.space_group_name_H-M   'P 1'
#
loop_
_entity.id
_entity.type
_entity.pdbx_description
1 polymer ?
#
loop_
_entity_poly.entity_id
_entity_poly.type
_entity_poly.pdbx_seq_one_letter_code
_entity_poly.pdbx_strand_id
1 'polypeptide(L)' 'MAILIPFRGKKPQVHSSAFLAPTAVLIGDVTIGAEASVWFGA' A
#
# COMPACT_ATOMS: atom_id res chain seq x y z
N MET A 1 -7.22 5.12 -7.04
CA MET A 1 -5.87 4.99 -6.44
C MET A 1 -6.06 4.57 -5.00
N ALA A 2 -5.31 3.58 -4.52
CA ALA A 2 -5.33 3.20 -3.10
C ALA A 2 -4.94 4.39 -2.20
N ILE A 3 -5.35 4.35 -0.93
CA ILE A 3 -5.07 5.40 0.05
C ILE A 3 -3.82 5.00 0.85
N LEU A 4 -2.81 5.87 0.87
CA LEU A 4 -1.57 5.66 1.61
C LEU A 4 -1.48 6.70 2.74
N ILE A 5 -1.47 6.24 3.99
CA ILE A 5 -1.51 7.11 5.16
C ILE A 5 -0.21 6.95 5.98
N PRO A 6 0.59 8.02 6.13
CA PRO A 6 1.71 8.01 7.07
C PRO A 6 1.25 7.86 8.52
N PHE A 7 1.98 7.09 9.31
CA PHE A 7 1.71 6.93 10.74
C PHE A 7 3.03 6.81 11.52
N ARG A 8 3.15 7.56 12.62
CA ARG A 8 4.35 7.58 13.49
C ARG A 8 5.67 7.79 12.72
N GLY A 9 5.66 8.69 11.74
CA GLY A 9 6.85 8.99 10.92
C GLY A 9 7.21 7.92 9.88
N LYS A 10 6.40 6.86 9.74
CA LYS A 10 6.56 5.84 8.69
C LYS A 10 5.48 6.00 7.62
N LYS A 11 5.84 5.76 6.37
CA LYS A 11 4.94 5.80 5.22
C LYS A 11 5.02 4.48 4.45
N PRO A 12 3.90 3.97 3.89
CA PRO A 12 3.93 2.77 3.07
C PRO A 12 4.97 2.88 1.95
N GLN A 13 5.75 1.82 1.75
CA GLN A 13 6.67 1.65 0.63
C GLN A 13 6.06 0.64 -0.33
N VAL A 14 5.88 1.03 -1.60
CA VAL A 14 5.21 0.20 -2.60
C VAL A 14 6.11 0.07 -3.82
N HIS A 15 6.44 -1.16 -4.19
CA HIS A 15 7.16 -1.43 -5.43
C HIS A 15 6.32 -1.03 -6.65
N SER A 16 6.95 -0.51 -7.70
CA SER A 16 6.25 0.02 -8.88
C SER A 16 5.44 -1.03 -9.67
N SER A 17 5.83 -2.31 -9.58
CA SER A 17 5.11 -3.42 -10.20
C SER A 17 3.95 -3.96 -9.36
N ALA A 18 3.73 -3.45 -8.14
CA ALA A 18 2.64 -3.93 -7.29
C ALA A 18 1.28 -3.42 -7.78
N PHE A 19 0.27 -4.28 -7.70
CA PHE A 19 -1.11 -3.89 -7.94
C PHE A 19 -1.78 -3.48 -6.63
N LEU A 20 -2.31 -2.26 -6.58
CA LEU A 20 -3.14 -1.79 -5.47
C LEU A 20 -4.55 -1.45 -5.97
N ALA A 21 -5.55 -2.18 -5.45
CA ALA A 21 -6.94 -1.92 -5.74
C ALA A 21 -7.35 -0.50 -5.27
N PRO A 22 -8.23 0.21 -5.99
CA PRO A 22 -8.59 1.60 -5.66
C PRO A 22 -9.16 1.83 -4.25
N THR A 23 -9.70 0.80 -3.59
CA THR A 23 -10.31 0.91 -2.26
C THR A 23 -9.41 0.40 -1.13
N ALA A 24 -8.17 -0.02 -1.43
CA ALA A 24 -7.24 -0.47 -0.41
C ALA A 24 -6.68 0.71 0.41
N VAL A 25 -6.41 0.48 1.70
CA VAL A 25 -5.87 1.48 2.64
C VAL A 25 -4.62 0.94 3.34
N LEU A 26 -3.45 1.51 3.03
CA LEU A 26 -2.18 1.14 3.67
C LEU A 26 -1.75 2.21 4.68
N ILE A 27 -1.43 1.82 5.91
CA ILE A 27 -1.14 2.75 7.01
C ILE A 27 0.21 2.42 7.67
N GLY A 28 1.10 3.40 7.77
CA GLY A 28 2.33 3.31 8.56
C GLY A 28 3.45 2.50 7.93
N ASP A 29 4.06 1.60 8.71
CA ASP A 29 5.28 0.85 8.35
C ASP A 29 4.93 -0.42 7.54
N VAL A 30 4.47 -0.22 6.31
CA VAL A 30 4.06 -1.29 5.38
C VAL A 30 5.00 -1.31 4.18
N THR A 31 5.45 -2.50 3.78
CA THR A 31 6.25 -2.70 2.56
C THR A 31 5.52 -3.68 1.63
N ILE A 32 5.22 -3.24 0.41
CA ILE A 32 4.64 -4.06 -0.65
C ILE A 32 5.75 -4.39 -1.67
N GLY A 33 6.08 -5.67 -1.78
CA GLY A 33 7.11 -6.18 -2.67
C GLY A 33 6.75 -6.16 -4.15
N ALA A 34 7.71 -6.50 -4.99
CA ALA A 34 7.50 -6.62 -6.43
C ALA A 34 6.43 -7.66 -6.76
N GLU A 35 5.57 -7.35 -7.74
CA GLU A 35 4.50 -8.22 -8.27
C GLU A 35 3.45 -8.67 -7.24
N ALA A 36 3.49 -8.10 -6.03
CA ALA A 36 2.46 -8.32 -5.02
C ALA A 36 1.15 -7.62 -5.42
N SER A 37 0.03 -8.10 -4.85
CA SER A 37 -1.29 -7.51 -5.07
C SER A 37 -2.03 -7.29 -3.75
N VAL A 38 -2.63 -6.11 -3.61
CA VAL A 38 -3.53 -5.75 -2.51
C VAL A 38 -4.90 -5.47 -3.11
N TRP A 39 -5.87 -6.29 -2.72
CA TRP A 39 -7.19 -6.32 -3.33
C TRP A 39 -8.20 -5.43 -2.60
N PHE A 40 -9.40 -5.33 -3.16
CA PHE A 40 -10.44 -4.42 -2.68
C PHE A 40 -10.77 -4.61 -1.19
N GLY A 41 -10.81 -3.50 -0.45
CA GLY A 41 -11.19 -3.49 0.98
C GLY A 41 -10.10 -3.96 1.96
N ALA A 42 -8.89 -4.23 1.46
CA ALA A 42 -7.71 -4.47 2.28
C ALA A 42 -7.13 -3.20 2.91
#